data_AF-A0LWP1-F1
#
_entry.id   AF-A0LWP1-F1
#
_cell.length_a   1.000
_cell.length_b   1.000
_cell.length_c   1.000
_cell.angle_alpha   90.00
_cell.angle_beta   90.00
_cell.angle_gamma   90.00
#
_symmetry.space_group_name_H-M   'P 1'
#
loop_
_entity.id
_entity.type
_entity.pdbx_description
1 polymer ?
#
loop_
_entity_poly.entity_id
_entity_poly.type
_entity_poly.pdbx_seq_one_letter_code
_entity_poly.pdbx_strand_id
1 'polypeptide(L)'
;MNCRAPFLLRDDILVIFEGSRRLIWRPQGRRDAVPELWPQKADIEWIARRRNGGRPILVLLEEPPARLTFLPEEVEAFPKKLLRYVRPTDGGLFEFVIPFLDWLPEDVRGRAQILVSRATALRATSPTPLLPPWLFETDVDSRESVRFAFRLRPHLCSDADVAALAAYARGSLPPLEPAHSFREEVHKA
;
A
#
# COMPACT_ATOMS: atom_id res chain seq x y z
N MET A 1 -6.49 18.77 7.49
CA MET A 1 -5.90 17.46 7.17
C MET A 1 -6.72 16.80 6.07
N ASN A 2 -6.14 16.52 4.90
CA ASN A 2 -6.81 15.77 3.84
C ASN A 2 -6.90 14.29 4.24
N CYS A 3 -8.02 13.88 4.83
CA CYS A 3 -8.30 12.48 5.13
C CYS A 3 -8.57 11.73 3.81
N ARG A 4 -7.54 11.13 3.22
CA ARG A 4 -7.72 10.20 2.10
C ARG A 4 -8.15 8.84 2.67
N ALA A 5 -9.23 8.27 2.13
CA ALA A 5 -9.73 6.98 2.57
C ALA A 5 -8.63 5.89 2.49
N PRO A 6 -8.61 4.91 3.43
CA PRO A 6 -7.64 3.82 3.45
C PRO A 6 -7.86 2.80 2.32
N PHE A 7 -9.01 2.88 1.63
CA PHE A 7 -9.34 2.05 0.49
C PHE A 7 -10.23 2.81 -0.51
N LEU A 8 -10.36 2.24 -1.71
CA LEU A 8 -11.39 2.59 -2.69
C LEU A 8 -11.91 1.32 -3.34
N LEU A 9 -13.18 1.32 -3.74
CA LEU A 9 -13.79 0.25 -4.53
C LEU A 9 -14.10 0.82 -5.91
N ARG A 10 -13.49 0.25 -6.97
CA ARG A 10 -13.68 0.72 -8.34
C ARG A 10 -13.71 -0.45 -9.30
N ASP A 11 -14.72 -0.50 -10.16
CA ASP A 11 -14.89 -1.56 -11.17
C ASP A 11 -14.81 -2.99 -10.59
N ASP A 12 -15.38 -3.16 -9.39
CA ASP A 12 -15.25 -4.37 -8.56
C ASP A 12 -13.81 -4.79 -8.24
N ILE A 13 -12.89 -3.83 -8.08
CA ILE A 13 -11.56 -4.04 -7.49
C ILE A 13 -11.52 -3.27 -6.17
N LEU A 14 -11.26 -3.98 -5.07
CA LEU A 14 -10.99 -3.34 -3.79
C LEU A 14 -9.52 -2.95 -3.74
N VAL A 15 -9.22 -1.66 -3.81
CA VAL A 15 -7.86 -1.14 -3.68
C VAL A 15 -7.65 -0.66 -2.25
N ILE A 16 -6.68 -1.23 -1.56
CA ILE A 16 -6.31 -0.90 -0.17
C ILE A 16 -4.96 -0.20 -0.19
N PHE A 17 -4.85 0.93 0.53
CA PHE A 17 -3.59 1.65 0.70
C PHE A 17 -2.96 1.24 2.04
N GLU A 18 -1.94 0.41 1.98
CA GLU A 18 -1.20 -0.01 3.18
C GLU A 18 -0.16 1.05 3.55
N GLY A 19 -0.24 1.51 4.80
CA GLY A 19 0.67 2.50 5.36
C GLY A 19 -0.06 3.64 6.07
N SER A 20 0.39 4.86 5.87
CA SER A 20 -0.06 6.06 6.59
C SER A 20 -1.59 6.26 6.56
N ARG A 21 -2.24 5.92 5.44
CA ARG A 21 -3.70 6.08 5.27
C ARG A 21 -4.55 5.21 6.19
N ARG A 22 -3.94 4.19 6.82
CA ARG A 22 -4.63 3.35 7.80
C ARG A 22 -4.97 4.09 9.09
N LEU A 23 -4.23 5.14 9.43
CA LEU A 23 -4.63 6.03 10.52
C LEU A 23 -5.66 7.04 9.98
N ILE A 24 -6.93 6.80 10.29
CA ILE A 24 -8.04 7.64 9.86
C ILE A 24 -8.53 8.50 11.01
N TRP A 25 -9.03 9.69 10.69
CA TRP A 25 -9.63 10.60 11.66
C TRP A 25 -11.15 10.54 11.55
N ARG A 26 -11.82 10.03 12.59
CA ARG A 26 -13.27 9.93 12.63
C ARG A 26 -13.86 11.15 13.35
N PRO A 27 -14.81 11.88 12.73
CA PRO A 27 -15.53 12.93 13.43
C PRO A 27 -16.26 12.33 14.65
N GLN A 28 -16.10 12.95 15.83
CA GLN A 28 -16.81 12.53 17.04
C GLN A 28 -17.80 13.63 17.47
N GLY A 29 -18.89 13.77 16.71
CA GLY A 29 -19.91 14.79 16.97
C GLY A 29 -19.35 16.20 16.86
N ARG A 30 -19.53 17.04 17.91
CA ARG A 30 -18.99 18.40 17.99
C ARG A 30 -17.53 18.49 18.47
N ARG A 31 -16.89 17.36 18.81
CA ARG A 31 -15.51 17.32 19.28
C ARG A 31 -14.54 17.14 18.12
N ASP A 32 -13.26 17.38 18.40
CA ASP A 32 -12.16 17.07 17.51
C ASP A 32 -12.22 15.61 17.04
N ALA A 33 -11.78 15.38 15.80
CA ALA A 33 -11.77 14.05 15.23
C ALA A 33 -10.83 13.15 16.04
N VAL A 34 -11.26 11.90 16.27
CA VAL A 34 -10.49 10.92 17.02
C VAL A 34 -9.76 9.98 16.05
N PRO A 35 -8.47 9.71 16.26
CA PRO A 35 -7.74 8.80 15.39
C PRO A 35 -8.19 7.35 15.62
N GLU A 36 -8.26 6.61 14.53
CA GLU A 36 -8.63 5.21 14.50
C GLU A 36 -7.73 4.47 13.51
N LEU A 37 -7.26 3.27 13.89
CA LEU A 37 -6.47 2.43 13.01
C LEU A 37 -7.38 1.49 12.23
N TRP A 38 -7.57 1.76 10.95
CA TRP A 38 -8.25 0.87 10.00
C TRP A 38 -7.34 -0.31 9.61
N PRO A 39 -7.86 -1.51 9.28
CA PRO A 39 -9.26 -1.91 9.35
C PRO A 39 -9.73 -2.27 10.77
N GLN A 40 -11.03 -2.07 11.06
CA GLN A 40 -11.69 -2.62 12.24
C GLN A 40 -12.24 -4.02 11.95
N LYS A 41 -12.76 -4.71 12.98
CA LYS A 41 -13.31 -6.07 12.87
C LYS A 41 -14.28 -6.25 11.69
N ALA A 42 -15.23 -5.33 11.52
CA ALA A 42 -16.21 -5.42 10.42
C ALA A 42 -15.56 -5.25 9.03
N ASP A 43 -14.54 -4.40 8.91
CA ASP A 43 -13.76 -4.24 7.69
C ASP A 43 -12.96 -5.52 7.39
N ILE A 44 -12.33 -6.12 8.41
CA ILE A 44 -11.58 -7.39 8.28
C ILE A 44 -12.50 -8.52 7.79
N GLU A 45 -13.69 -8.65 8.39
CA GLU A 45 -14.68 -9.65 7.96
C GLU A 45 -15.16 -9.40 6.52
N TRP A 46 -15.38 -8.15 6.14
CA TRP A 46 -15.73 -7.79 4.77
C TRP A 46 -14.63 -8.13 3.77
N ILE A 47 -13.37 -7.80 4.08
CA ILE A 47 -12.22 -8.13 3.25
C ILE A 47 -12.05 -9.65 3.15
N ALA A 48 -12.21 -10.38 4.25
CA ALA A 48 -12.14 -11.84 4.27
C ALA A 48 -13.23 -12.50 3.40
N ARG A 49 -14.49 -12.04 3.50
CA ARG A 49 -15.57 -12.51 2.61
C ARG A 49 -15.25 -12.27 1.14
N ARG A 50 -14.72 -11.09 0.83
CA ARG A 50 -14.33 -10.73 -0.54
C ARG A 50 -13.21 -11.63 -1.07
N ARG A 51 -12.16 -11.84 -0.28
CA ARG A 51 -11.05 -12.74 -0.60
C ARG A 51 -11.54 -14.17 -0.85
N ASN A 52 -12.33 -14.70 0.07
CA ASN A 52 -12.84 -16.07 0.00
C ASN A 52 -13.82 -16.25 -1.17
N GLY A 53 -14.50 -15.18 -1.60
CA GLY A 53 -15.32 -15.16 -2.81
C GLY A 53 -14.56 -14.95 -4.12
N GLY A 54 -13.21 -14.97 -4.09
CA GLY A 54 -12.38 -14.83 -5.30
C GLY A 54 -12.40 -13.43 -5.94
N ARG A 55 -12.97 -12.42 -5.26
CA ARG A 55 -13.09 -11.07 -5.83
C ARG A 55 -11.78 -10.30 -5.67
N PRO A 56 -11.35 -9.54 -6.69
CA PRO A 56 -10.01 -8.96 -6.70
C PRO A 56 -9.85 -7.89 -5.62
N ILE A 57 -8.70 -7.96 -4.96
CA ILE A 57 -8.19 -7.06 -3.93
C ILE A 57 -6.77 -6.70 -4.32
N LEU A 58 -6.52 -5.41 -4.54
CA LEU A 58 -5.19 -4.88 -4.80
C LEU A 58 -4.71 -4.11 -3.56
N VAL A 59 -3.61 -4.52 -2.97
CA VAL A 59 -2.99 -3.83 -1.85
C VAL A 59 -1.79 -3.05 -2.35
N LEU A 60 -1.88 -1.73 -2.27
CA LEU A 60 -0.81 -0.81 -2.63
C LEU A 60 0.06 -0.56 -1.41
N LEU A 61 1.30 -1.02 -1.50
CA LEU A 61 2.30 -0.89 -0.45
C LEU A 61 3.09 0.41 -0.63
N GLU A 62 3.15 1.17 0.45
CA GLU A 62 4.19 2.18 0.68
C GLU A 62 5.37 1.53 1.41
N GLU A 63 6.45 2.29 1.63
CA GLU A 63 7.64 1.81 2.33
C GLU A 63 7.32 1.50 3.81
N PRO A 64 7.46 0.25 4.25
CA PRO A 64 7.20 -0.11 5.64
C PRO A 64 8.48 0.01 6.51
N PRO A 65 8.34 0.26 7.83
CA PRO A 65 7.09 0.58 8.49
C PRO A 65 6.65 2.01 8.15
N ALA A 66 5.35 2.18 7.90
CA ALA A 66 4.80 3.52 7.77
C ALA A 66 4.77 4.19 9.15
N ARG A 67 5.38 5.38 9.22
CA ARG A 67 5.60 6.14 10.45
C ARG A 67 4.94 7.50 10.31
N LEU A 68 4.28 7.93 11.39
CA LEU A 68 3.63 9.23 11.49
C LEU A 68 4.13 9.94 12.74
N THR A 69 4.55 11.19 12.60
CA THR A 69 5.09 11.99 13.71
C THR A 69 3.98 12.84 14.31
N PHE A 70 3.95 12.91 15.65
CA PHE A 70 2.97 13.63 16.45
C PHE A 70 3.65 14.44 17.56
N LEU A 71 3.02 15.56 17.90
CA LEU A 71 3.32 16.33 19.11
C LEU A 71 2.80 15.58 20.36
N PRO A 72 3.40 15.82 21.54
CA PRO A 72 2.91 15.27 22.80
C PRO A 72 1.41 15.52 23.02
N GLU A 73 0.94 16.73 22.76
CA GLU A 73 -0.45 17.15 22.96
C GLU A 73 -1.42 16.43 22.01
N GLU A 74 -0.96 16.07 20.80
CA GLU A 74 -1.75 15.27 19.86
C GLU A 74 -1.89 13.83 20.34
N VAL A 75 -0.84 13.25 20.92
CA VAL A 75 -0.84 11.88 21.47
C VAL A 75 -1.71 11.77 22.71
N GLU A 76 -1.82 12.81 23.54
CA GLU A 76 -2.72 12.84 24.69
C GLU A 76 -4.19 12.61 24.29
N ALA A 77 -4.58 13.03 23.08
CA ALA A 77 -5.91 12.81 22.53
C ALA A 77 -6.12 11.40 21.95
N PHE A 78 -5.08 10.56 21.87
CA PHE A 78 -5.20 9.23 21.26
C PHE A 78 -5.99 8.28 22.16
N PRO A 79 -6.90 7.46 21.58
CA PRO A 79 -7.49 6.35 22.31
C PRO A 79 -6.42 5.43 22.89
N LYS A 80 -6.59 4.99 24.15
CA LYS A 80 -5.63 4.10 24.85
C LYS A 80 -5.18 2.89 24.03
N LYS A 81 -6.09 2.32 23.22
CA LYS A 81 -5.79 1.18 22.33
C LYS A 81 -4.70 1.46 21.28
N LEU A 82 -4.50 2.73 20.92
CA LEU A 82 -3.54 3.17 19.91
C LEU A 82 -2.16 3.48 20.50
N LEU A 83 -2.08 3.80 21.79
CA LEU A 83 -0.81 4.16 22.45
C LEU A 83 0.25 3.05 22.38
N ARG A 84 -0.15 1.78 22.25
CA ARG A 84 0.77 0.64 22.05
C ARG A 84 1.59 0.73 20.76
N TYR A 85 1.17 1.55 19.81
CA TYR A 85 1.87 1.79 18.54
C TYR A 85 2.69 3.09 18.56
N VAL A 86 2.61 3.85 19.65
CA VAL A 86 3.33 5.12 19.81
C VAL A 86 4.68 4.87 20.48
N ARG A 87 5.74 5.49 19.96
CA ARG A 87 7.10 5.45 20.51
C ARG A 87 7.64 6.86 20.68
N PRO A 88 8.34 7.17 21.78
CA PRO A 88 9.05 8.44 21.89
C PRO A 88 10.20 8.49 20.88
N THR A 89 10.54 9.69 20.43
CA THR A 89 11.74 9.98 19.64
C THR A 89 12.67 10.89 20.43
N ASP A 90 13.96 10.93 20.08
CA ASP A 90 14.96 11.73 20.79
C ASP A 90 14.71 13.25 20.73
N GLY A 91 13.84 13.71 19.82
CA GLY A 91 13.51 15.13 19.62
C GLY A 91 12.29 15.63 20.41
N GLY A 92 11.78 14.87 21.39
CA GLY A 92 10.57 15.24 22.14
C GLY A 92 9.26 15.07 21.37
N LEU A 93 9.32 14.46 20.17
CA LEU A 93 8.16 14.06 19.38
C LEU A 93 7.83 12.59 19.61
N PHE A 94 6.65 12.19 19.18
CA PHE A 94 6.20 10.81 19.20
C PHE A 94 6.01 10.26 17.79
N GLU A 95 6.37 9.01 17.58
CA GLU A 95 6.17 8.29 16.33
C GLU A 95 5.08 7.22 16.50
N PHE A 96 4.04 7.27 15.67
CA PHE A 96 3.08 6.19 15.53
C PHE A 96 3.53 5.24 14.43
N VAL A 97 3.77 3.98 14.79
CA VAL A 97 4.19 2.93 13.86
C VAL A 97 2.96 2.13 13.41
N ILE A 98 2.61 2.23 12.13
CA ILE A 98 1.51 1.46 11.55
C ILE A 98 1.91 -0.03 11.47
N PRO A 99 1.16 -0.95 12.10
CA PRO A 99 1.46 -2.38 12.03
C PRO A 99 1.31 -2.89 10.60
N PHE A 100 2.35 -3.48 10.04
CA PHE A 100 2.36 -3.88 8.64
C PHE A 100 1.46 -5.10 8.38
N LEU A 101 0.38 -4.91 7.61
CA LEU A 101 -0.54 -5.96 7.15
C LEU A 101 -1.01 -6.91 8.29
N ASP A 102 -1.16 -6.39 9.50
CA ASP A 102 -1.58 -7.12 10.70
C ASP A 102 -3.01 -7.69 10.57
N TRP A 103 -3.79 -7.17 9.63
CA TRP A 103 -5.14 -7.59 9.29
C TRP A 103 -5.22 -8.75 8.28
N LEU A 104 -4.09 -9.14 7.68
CA LEU A 104 -4.01 -10.30 6.76
C LEU A 104 -3.51 -11.56 7.47
N PRO A 105 -3.91 -12.76 6.98
CA PRO A 105 -3.26 -14.02 7.33
C PRO A 105 -1.76 -14.00 7.04
N GLU A 106 -1.02 -14.82 7.79
CA GLU A 106 0.43 -14.85 7.77
C GLU A 106 1.02 -15.28 6.41
N ASP A 107 0.42 -16.26 5.76
CA ASP A 107 0.81 -16.74 4.42
C ASP A 107 0.70 -15.64 3.36
N VAL A 108 -0.40 -14.87 3.39
CA VAL A 108 -0.61 -13.75 2.48
C VAL A 108 0.35 -12.60 2.80
N ARG A 109 0.63 -12.36 4.10
CA ARG A 109 1.60 -11.36 4.54
C ARG A 109 3.03 -11.69 4.10
N GLY A 110 3.40 -12.98 4.10
CA GLY A 110 4.70 -13.45 3.63
C GLY A 110 4.98 -13.05 2.17
N ARG A 111 3.96 -13.14 1.29
CA ARG A 111 4.08 -12.70 -0.11
C ARG A 111 4.42 -11.20 -0.22
N ALA A 112 3.74 -10.36 0.55
CA ALA A 112 4.03 -8.93 0.59
C ALA A 112 5.46 -8.63 1.10
N GLN A 113 5.96 -9.37 2.08
CA GLN A 113 7.32 -9.19 2.62
C GLN A 113 8.40 -9.53 1.59
N ILE A 114 8.17 -10.56 0.76
CA ILE A 114 9.06 -10.88 -0.37
C ILE A 114 9.07 -9.72 -1.37
N LEU A 115 7.90 -9.16 -1.72
CA LEU A 115 7.81 -8.01 -2.62
C LEU A 115 8.54 -6.78 -2.07
N VAL A 116 8.35 -6.46 -0.78
CA VAL A 116 9.04 -5.35 -0.10
C VAL A 116 10.55 -5.54 -0.17
N SER A 117 11.05 -6.74 0.15
CA SER A 117 12.49 -7.04 0.11
C SER A 117 13.08 -6.83 -1.28
N ARG A 118 12.36 -7.25 -2.33
CA ARG A 118 12.75 -7.02 -3.74
C ARG A 118 12.72 -5.54 -4.11
N ALA A 119 11.70 -4.81 -3.67
CA ALA A 119 11.59 -3.38 -3.92
C ALA A 119 12.73 -2.59 -3.27
N THR A 120 13.08 -2.94 -2.03
CA THR A 120 14.22 -2.35 -1.31
C THR A 120 15.54 -2.62 -2.03
N ALA A 121 15.79 -3.88 -2.44
CA ALA A 121 16.99 -4.23 -3.19
C ALA A 121 17.08 -3.48 -4.54
N LEU A 122 15.96 -3.34 -5.24
CA LEU A 122 15.90 -2.62 -6.52
C LEU A 122 16.18 -1.12 -6.33
N ARG A 123 15.57 -0.49 -5.31
CA ARG A 123 15.84 0.92 -4.96
C ARG A 123 17.28 1.17 -4.55
N ALA A 124 17.92 0.23 -3.85
CA ALA A 124 19.30 0.35 -3.41
C ALA A 124 20.31 0.28 -4.58
N THR A 125 19.94 -0.37 -5.67
CA THR A 125 20.83 -0.67 -6.81
C THR A 125 20.54 0.14 -8.07
N SER A 126 19.41 0.85 -8.12
CA SER A 126 18.95 1.56 -9.31
C SER A 126 18.65 3.04 -9.03
N PRO A 127 19.11 3.98 -9.88
CA PRO A 127 18.72 5.38 -9.79
C PRO A 127 17.21 5.57 -9.91
N THR A 128 16.63 6.45 -9.08
CA THR A 128 15.18 6.70 -9.02
C THR A 128 14.52 7.01 -10.37
N PRO A 129 15.12 7.76 -11.32
CA PRO A 129 14.51 8.02 -12.62
C PRO A 129 14.31 6.77 -13.48
N LEU A 130 15.10 5.71 -13.26
CA LEU A 130 15.04 4.46 -14.01
C LEU A 130 14.10 3.43 -13.35
N LEU A 131 13.63 3.69 -12.13
CA LEU A 131 12.69 2.80 -11.47
C LEU A 131 11.30 2.90 -12.13
N PRO A 132 10.63 1.77 -12.40
CA PRO A 132 9.24 1.81 -12.81
C PRO A 132 8.37 2.41 -11.68
N PRO A 133 7.16 2.91 -11.98
CA PRO A 133 6.30 3.52 -10.97
C PRO A 133 5.87 2.51 -9.88
N TRP A 134 5.60 1.28 -10.29
CA TRP A 134 5.12 0.18 -9.45
C TRP A 134 5.96 -1.08 -9.68
N LEU A 135 6.21 -1.82 -8.61
CA LEU A 135 6.68 -3.20 -8.65
C LEU A 135 5.52 -4.12 -8.28
N PHE A 136 5.27 -5.12 -9.11
CA PHE A 136 4.24 -6.13 -8.86
C PHE A 136 4.87 -7.41 -8.30
N GLU A 137 4.09 -8.23 -7.60
CA GLU A 137 4.52 -9.60 -7.29
C GLU A 137 4.75 -10.39 -8.58
N THR A 138 5.73 -11.30 -8.55
CA THR A 138 5.90 -12.32 -9.59
C THR A 138 5.38 -13.66 -9.08
N ASP A 139 5.05 -14.55 -10.00
CA ASP A 139 4.72 -15.96 -9.68
C ASP A 139 3.49 -16.14 -8.78
N VAL A 140 2.54 -15.20 -8.86
CA VAL A 140 1.25 -15.28 -8.14
C VAL A 140 0.27 -16.12 -8.94
N ASP A 141 -0.28 -17.16 -8.31
CA ASP A 141 -1.36 -17.97 -8.91
C ASP A 141 -2.50 -17.05 -9.39
N SER A 142 -2.95 -17.26 -10.61
CA SER A 142 -4.14 -16.61 -11.19
C SER A 142 -5.36 -16.60 -10.27
N ARG A 143 -5.51 -17.60 -9.40
CA ARG A 143 -6.61 -17.78 -8.45
C ARG A 143 -6.49 -16.91 -7.20
N GLU A 144 -5.32 -16.34 -6.92
CA GLU A 144 -5.12 -15.43 -5.80
C GLU A 144 -5.93 -14.15 -6.00
N SER A 145 -6.85 -13.92 -5.08
CA SER A 145 -7.69 -12.72 -5.07
C SER A 145 -6.99 -11.51 -4.47
N VAL A 146 -5.95 -11.71 -3.64
CA VAL A 146 -5.15 -10.63 -3.06
C VAL A 146 -3.83 -10.51 -3.82
N ARG A 147 -3.58 -9.33 -4.37
CA ARG A 147 -2.36 -9.00 -5.08
C ARG A 147 -1.72 -7.74 -4.51
N PHE A 148 -0.39 -7.68 -4.51
CA PHE A 148 0.38 -6.59 -3.95
C PHE A 148 1.12 -5.81 -5.05
N ALA A 149 1.08 -4.49 -4.94
CA ALA A 149 1.91 -3.61 -5.75
C ALA A 149 2.67 -2.65 -4.85
N PHE A 150 3.97 -2.53 -5.03
CA PHE A 150 4.83 -1.66 -4.24
C PHE A 150 5.19 -0.41 -5.04
N ARG A 151 5.00 0.77 -4.45
CA ARG A 151 5.34 2.03 -5.11
C ARG A 151 6.84 2.28 -5.03
N LEU A 152 7.56 2.22 -6.14
CA LEU A 152 9.02 2.40 -6.14
C LEU A 152 9.45 3.87 -6.11
N ARG A 153 8.63 4.78 -6.63
CA ARG A 153 8.94 6.21 -6.66
C ARG A 153 7.70 7.09 -6.45
N PRO A 154 7.86 8.29 -5.85
CA PRO A 154 6.83 9.32 -5.88
C PRO A 154 6.56 9.73 -7.34
N HIS A 155 5.34 9.48 -7.81
CA HIS A 155 4.86 9.89 -9.14
C HIS A 155 3.38 10.25 -9.08
N LEU A 156 2.94 11.14 -9.98
CA LEU A 156 1.52 11.32 -10.22
C LEU A 156 1.01 10.08 -10.95
N CYS A 157 -0.02 9.43 -10.40
CA CYS A 157 -0.61 8.25 -11.01
C CYS A 157 -1.28 8.67 -12.33
N SER A 158 -0.77 8.16 -13.44
CA SER A 158 -1.33 8.36 -14.77
C SER A 158 -2.49 7.40 -15.04
N ASP A 159 -3.28 7.65 -16.09
CA ASP A 159 -4.32 6.71 -16.54
C ASP A 159 -3.72 5.35 -16.94
N ALA A 160 -2.50 5.33 -17.47
CA ALA A 160 -1.77 4.11 -17.79
C ALA A 160 -1.41 3.32 -16.52
N ASP A 161 -1.00 4.00 -15.45
CA ASP A 161 -0.74 3.35 -14.15
C ASP A 161 -2.04 2.73 -13.59
N VAL A 162 -3.16 3.45 -13.68
CA VAL A 162 -4.47 2.95 -13.25
C VAL A 162 -4.88 1.71 -14.06
N ALA A 163 -4.69 1.73 -15.38
CA ALA A 163 -4.98 0.60 -16.25
C ALA A 163 -4.10 -0.62 -15.91
N ALA A 164 -2.79 -0.41 -15.70
CA ALA A 164 -1.85 -1.48 -15.33
C ALA A 164 -2.21 -2.11 -13.97
N LEU A 165 -2.53 -1.28 -12.98
CA LEU A 165 -2.97 -1.73 -11.65
C LEU A 165 -4.29 -2.51 -11.74
N ALA A 166 -5.24 -2.05 -12.54
CA ALA A 166 -6.53 -2.71 -12.72
C ALA A 166 -6.39 -4.06 -13.44
N ALA A 167 -5.58 -4.14 -14.50
CA ALA A 167 -5.29 -5.38 -15.20
C ALA A 167 -4.61 -6.38 -14.24
N TYR A 168 -3.57 -5.93 -13.55
CA TYR A 168 -2.83 -6.75 -12.58
C TYR A 168 -3.75 -7.30 -11.49
N ALA A 169 -4.61 -6.46 -10.91
CA ALA A 169 -5.57 -6.86 -9.88
C ALA A 169 -6.53 -7.97 -10.34
N ARG A 170 -6.88 -8.01 -11.63
CA ARG A 170 -7.75 -9.05 -12.23
C ARG A 170 -7.01 -10.33 -12.60
N GLY A 171 -5.70 -10.42 -12.34
CA GLY A 171 -4.88 -11.57 -12.72
C GLY A 171 -4.38 -11.53 -14.15
N SER A 172 -4.57 -10.43 -14.87
CA SER A 172 -3.92 -10.18 -16.15
C SER A 172 -2.63 -9.39 -15.88
N LEU A 173 -1.47 -10.01 -16.02
CA LEU A 173 -0.22 -9.25 -15.99
C LEU A 173 -0.25 -8.25 -17.16
N PRO A 174 -0.12 -6.94 -16.93
CA PRO A 174 0.14 -6.02 -18.04
C PRO A 174 1.44 -6.46 -18.72
N PRO A 175 1.57 -6.34 -20.05
CA PRO A 175 2.83 -6.64 -20.72
C PRO A 175 3.93 -5.82 -20.05
N LEU A 176 4.95 -6.51 -19.52
CA LEU A 176 6.20 -5.90 -19.09
C LEU A 176 6.91 -5.43 -20.36
N GLU A 177 6.49 -4.30 -20.91
CA GLU A 177 7.28 -3.59 -21.92
C GLU A 177 8.24 -2.68 -21.15
N PRO A 178 9.53 -3.03 -21.00
CA PRO A 178 10.53 -1.98 -20.91
C PRO A 178 10.47 -1.22 -22.23
N ALA A 179 9.95 0.00 -22.21
CA ALA A 179 10.20 0.96 -23.28
C ALA A 179 11.72 1.20 -23.28
N HIS A 180 12.44 0.42 -24.09
CA HIS A 180 13.71 0.67 -24.78
C HIS A 180 14.26 -0.67 -25.26
N SER A 181 13.54 -1.34 -26.16
CA SER A 181 14.24 -2.07 -27.22
C SER A 181 14.78 -1.00 -28.16
N PHE A 182 16.05 -0.63 -27.99
CA PHE A 182 16.81 -0.09 -29.11
C PHE A 182 16.90 -1.23 -30.13
N ARG A 183 15.89 -1.31 -31.02
CA ARG A 183 16.09 -1.95 -32.31
C ARG A 183 17.00 -1.01 -33.10
N GLU A 184 18.30 -1.28 -33.04
CA GLU A 184 19.20 -0.91 -34.11
C GLU A 184 18.80 -1.73 -35.34
N GLU A 185 17.94 -1.17 -36.17
CA GLU A 185 17.94 -1.45 -37.60
C GLU A 185 17.76 -0.14 -38.36
N VAL A 186 18.37 -0.10 -39.56
CA VAL A 186 18.41 0.96 -40.58
C VAL A 186 19.70 1.80 -40.47
N HIS A 187 20.71 1.70 -41.35
CA HIS A 187 20.79 1.13 -42.70
C HIS A 187 22.23 0.82 -43.11
N LYS A 188 22.39 -0.21 -43.95
CA LYS A 188 23.53 -0.37 -44.86
C LYS A 188 23.67 0.85 -45.77
N ALA A 189 24.89 1.35 -45.92
CA ALA A 189 25.48 1.79 -47.18
C ALA A 189 26.96 1.39 -47.16
#